data_AF-A0A8T8T9I8-F1
#
_entry.id   AF-A0A8T8T9I8-F1
#
_cell.length_a   1.000
_cell.length_b   1.000
_cell.length_c   1.000
_cell.angle_alpha   90.00
_cell.angle_beta   90.00
_cell.angle_gamma   90.00
#
_symmetry.space_group_name_H-M   'P 1'
#
loop_
_entity.id
_entity.type
_entity.pdbx_description
1 polymer ?
#
loop_
_entity_poly.entity_id
_entity_poly.type
_entity_poly.pdbx_seq_one_letter_code
_entity_poly.pdbx_strand_id
1 'polypeptide(L)'
;MQLIKSFALLSAVLATAVLAAPYSERTLEPRLIFGGGSSTNTTAAGLPSTDAFYQPPSGWQTKANGAILRSRQVKPSSSNAAAAYQILFKTTDALGKPDHTVTTVLVPKKPQSPAKIVSLQLPEDSASVDCAPSAAIVANSKSQFAFAIPFVNQGLEPSLQNGYYVNIPDHEGSRALVFVGPMEGHAVLDSLKAATKFPTAIPGVTAKTPIVMGGYSGGAHATSWAAQLYPKYAPSLNILGQVIGGTPVNVTHVLTYLNK
;
A
#
# COMPACT_ATOMS: atom_id res chain seq x y z
N MET A 1 36.39 -26.98 35.75
CA MET A 1 37.77 -26.98 35.22
C MET A 1 37.68 -27.06 33.70
N GLN A 2 38.44 -26.22 33.00
CA GLN A 2 38.23 -25.77 31.62
C GLN A 2 38.12 -26.87 30.54
N LEU A 3 37.21 -26.62 29.59
CA LEU A 3 37.13 -27.26 28.27
C LEU A 3 38.35 -26.89 27.41
N ILE A 4 39.01 -27.91 26.84
CA ILE A 4 40.08 -27.77 25.86
C ILE A 4 39.50 -27.99 24.45
N LYS A 5 39.85 -27.04 23.55
CA LYS A 5 39.59 -27.00 22.10
C LYS A 5 40.43 -28.10 21.41
N SER A 6 40.02 -28.78 20.33
CA SER A 6 39.92 -28.36 18.91
C SER A 6 40.03 -29.66 18.10
N PHE A 7 39.45 -29.77 16.89
CA PHE A 7 40.19 -30.12 15.67
C PHE A 7 39.31 -29.96 14.42
N ALA A 8 39.94 -29.47 13.37
CA ALA A 8 39.39 -29.00 12.11
C ALA A 8 38.96 -30.13 11.16
N LEU A 9 38.09 -29.80 10.18
CA LEU A 9 38.06 -30.48 8.89
C LEU A 9 37.72 -29.48 7.78
N LEU A 10 38.75 -29.21 6.98
CA LEU A 10 38.76 -28.49 5.70
C LEU A 10 38.04 -29.35 4.65
N SER A 11 37.15 -28.77 3.85
CA SER A 11 36.63 -29.40 2.64
C SER A 11 36.90 -28.49 1.44
N ALA A 12 37.79 -28.94 0.57
CA ALA A 12 38.15 -28.26 -0.67
C ALA A 12 37.07 -28.48 -1.74
N VAL A 13 36.67 -27.41 -2.43
CA VAL A 13 35.84 -27.48 -3.64
C VAL A 13 36.74 -27.21 -4.84
N LEU A 14 36.91 -28.24 -5.67
CA LEU A 14 37.66 -28.19 -6.92
C LEU A 14 36.71 -27.67 -8.02
N ALA A 15 36.95 -26.46 -8.54
CA ALA A 15 36.25 -25.95 -9.71
C ALA A 15 37.11 -26.19 -10.97
N THR A 16 36.64 -27.05 -11.86
CA THR A 16 37.24 -27.28 -13.18
C THR A 16 36.90 -26.12 -14.12
N ALA A 17 37.94 -25.44 -14.61
CA ALA A 17 37.83 -24.42 -15.65
C ALA A 17 37.69 -25.11 -17.01
N VAL A 18 36.59 -24.82 -17.73
CA VAL A 18 36.44 -25.17 -19.15
C VAL A 18 36.93 -23.97 -19.96
N LEU A 19 38.00 -24.15 -20.73
CA LEU A 19 38.43 -23.19 -21.74
C LEU A 19 37.44 -23.21 -22.92
N ALA A 20 36.75 -22.10 -23.13
CA ALA A 20 36.04 -21.84 -24.38
C ALA A 20 36.99 -21.10 -25.35
N ALA A 21 37.17 -21.67 -26.55
CA ALA A 21 37.91 -21.04 -27.64
C ALA A 21 37.15 -19.80 -28.18
N PRO A 22 37.85 -18.79 -28.73
CA PRO A 22 37.21 -17.60 -29.26
C PRO A 22 36.50 -17.91 -30.59
N TYR A 23 35.18 -17.85 -30.59
CA TYR A 23 34.39 -17.78 -31.82
C TYR A 23 34.52 -16.36 -32.39
N SER A 24 35.02 -16.26 -33.62
CA SER A 24 34.97 -15.02 -34.41
C SER A 24 33.68 -15.03 -35.20
N GLU A 25 32.69 -14.23 -34.78
CA GLU A 25 31.55 -13.89 -35.65
C GLU A 25 31.71 -12.47 -36.19
N ARG A 26 31.77 -12.38 -37.52
CA ARG A 26 31.59 -11.13 -38.25
C ARG A 26 30.11 -10.75 -38.26
N THR A 27 29.81 -9.66 -37.56
CA THR A 27 28.79 -8.63 -37.84
C THR A 27 27.64 -8.96 -38.80
N LEU A 28 26.43 -9.03 -38.25
CA LEU A 28 25.23 -8.49 -38.87
C LEU A 28 24.64 -7.43 -37.91
N GLU A 29 24.80 -6.16 -38.27
CA GLU A 29 24.11 -5.05 -37.61
C GLU A 29 22.59 -5.27 -37.69
N PRO A 30 21.87 -5.40 -36.56
CA PRO A 30 20.42 -5.41 -36.58
C PRO A 30 19.94 -4.01 -36.96
N ARG A 31 19.35 -3.87 -38.15
CA ARG A 31 18.53 -2.71 -38.49
C ARG A 31 17.50 -2.49 -37.38
N LEU A 32 17.65 -1.37 -36.67
CA LEU A 32 16.72 -0.85 -35.68
C LEU A 32 15.33 -0.70 -36.32
N ILE A 33 14.44 -1.65 -36.05
CA ILE A 33 12.99 -1.43 -36.15
C ILE A 33 12.42 -1.91 -34.80
N PHE A 34 11.89 -0.94 -34.05
CA PHE A 34 11.33 -1.04 -32.69
C PHE A 34 12.35 -1.08 -31.53
N GLY A 35 12.91 0.10 -31.24
CA GLY A 35 13.31 0.45 -29.88
C GLY A 35 12.07 0.55 -29.00
N GLY A 36 11.91 -0.42 -28.11
CA GLY A 36 10.87 -0.46 -27.09
C GLY A 36 11.41 -1.11 -25.84
N GLY A 37 12.44 -0.50 -25.23
CA GLY A 37 12.84 -0.85 -23.88
C GLY A 37 11.62 -0.72 -22.98
N SER A 38 11.31 -1.75 -22.21
CA SER A 38 10.29 -1.70 -21.16
C SER A 38 10.79 -0.79 -20.03
N SER A 39 10.81 0.52 -20.27
CA SER A 39 10.82 1.52 -19.22
C SER A 39 9.45 1.43 -18.54
N THR A 40 9.36 0.72 -17.43
CA THR A 40 8.25 0.93 -16.50
C THR A 40 8.36 2.39 -16.04
N ASN A 41 7.61 3.30 -16.68
CA ASN A 41 7.60 4.73 -16.41
C ASN A 41 7.03 4.98 -15.01
N THR A 42 7.86 4.73 -14.00
CA THR A 42 7.56 5.02 -12.61
C THR A 42 7.55 6.53 -12.45
N THR A 43 6.42 7.08 -12.03
CA THR A 43 6.28 8.53 -11.86
C THR A 43 6.86 8.92 -10.51
N ALA A 44 7.60 10.03 -10.45
CA ALA A 44 7.98 10.63 -9.17
C ALA A 44 6.73 11.10 -8.44
N ALA A 45 6.46 10.56 -7.25
CA ALA A 45 5.35 11.03 -6.42
C ALA A 45 5.79 12.27 -5.64
N GLY A 46 4.99 13.34 -5.72
CA GLY A 46 5.13 14.53 -4.90
C GLY A 46 4.32 14.43 -3.61
N LEU A 47 4.38 15.50 -2.82
CA LEU A 47 3.53 15.66 -1.65
C LEU A 47 2.08 15.97 -2.07
N PRO A 48 1.07 15.45 -1.37
CA PRO A 48 -0.35 15.70 -1.61
C PRO A 48 -0.71 17.16 -1.87
N SER A 49 -0.12 18.10 -1.13
CA SER A 49 -0.33 19.55 -1.26
C SER A 49 0.16 20.16 -2.60
N THR A 50 1.10 19.50 -3.27
CA THR A 50 1.78 20.03 -4.47
C THR A 50 1.65 19.14 -5.70
N ASP A 51 1.15 17.93 -5.54
CA ASP A 51 1.06 16.93 -6.59
C ASP A 51 -0.33 16.90 -7.21
N ALA A 52 -0.41 17.24 -8.50
CA ALA A 52 -1.66 17.27 -9.25
C ALA A 52 -2.39 15.91 -9.29
N PHE A 53 -1.71 14.80 -8.99
CA PHE A 53 -2.34 13.48 -8.88
C PHE A 53 -3.43 13.42 -7.81
N TYR A 54 -3.36 14.23 -6.75
CA TYR A 54 -4.37 14.27 -5.69
C TYR A 54 -5.61 15.11 -6.08
N GLN A 55 -5.57 15.85 -7.20
CA GLN A 55 -6.65 16.75 -7.64
C GLN A 55 -7.60 16.10 -8.67
N PRO A 56 -8.80 15.64 -8.29
CA PRO A 56 -9.64 14.80 -9.14
C PRO A 56 -10.11 15.50 -10.43
N PRO A 57 -10.37 14.74 -11.51
CA PRO A 57 -10.85 15.31 -12.77
C PRO A 57 -12.27 15.87 -12.64
N SER A 58 -12.70 16.73 -13.56
CA SER A 58 -14.07 17.29 -13.56
C SER A 58 -15.16 16.20 -13.55
N GLY A 59 -16.27 16.46 -12.85
CA GLY A 59 -17.42 15.55 -12.75
C GLY A 59 -17.22 14.31 -11.86
N TRP A 60 -16.09 14.21 -11.16
CA TRP A 60 -15.78 13.08 -10.26
C TRP A 60 -16.83 12.87 -9.16
N GLN A 61 -17.49 13.93 -8.71
CA GLN A 61 -18.44 13.92 -7.58
C GLN A 61 -19.63 12.98 -7.83
N THR A 62 -20.01 12.79 -9.09
CA THR A 62 -21.14 11.95 -9.52
C THR A 62 -20.78 10.47 -9.67
N LYS A 63 -19.50 10.13 -9.58
CA LYS A 63 -19.04 8.74 -9.70
C LYS A 63 -19.47 7.92 -8.49
N ALA A 64 -19.56 6.60 -8.67
CA ALA A 64 -19.87 5.68 -7.59
C ALA A 64 -18.74 5.65 -6.54
N ASN A 65 -19.10 5.37 -5.29
CA ASN A 65 -18.12 5.15 -4.22
C ASN A 65 -17.18 3.98 -4.56
N GLY A 66 -15.88 4.19 -4.40
CA GLY A 66 -14.82 3.27 -4.85
C GLY A 66 -14.53 3.30 -6.35
N ALA A 67 -15.07 4.26 -7.10
CA ALA A 67 -14.69 4.45 -8.50
C ALA A 67 -13.25 4.98 -8.59
N ILE A 68 -12.45 4.33 -9.44
CA ILE A 68 -11.10 4.77 -9.77
C ILE A 68 -11.20 6.02 -10.64
N LEU A 69 -10.60 7.11 -10.18
CA LEU A 69 -10.57 8.40 -10.88
C LEU A 69 -9.28 8.52 -11.69
N ARG A 70 -8.15 8.12 -11.10
CA ARG A 70 -6.83 8.03 -11.75
C ARG A 70 -5.99 6.96 -11.07
N SER A 71 -4.95 6.50 -11.76
CA SER A 71 -3.94 5.61 -11.18
C SER A 71 -2.56 5.95 -11.74
N ARG A 72 -1.51 5.71 -10.95
CA ARG A 72 -0.11 5.80 -11.41
C ARG A 72 0.75 4.74 -10.72
N GLN A 73 1.80 4.30 -11.42
CA GLN A 73 2.83 3.47 -10.82
C GLN A 73 3.87 4.37 -10.14
N VAL A 74 4.23 4.04 -8.89
CA VAL A 74 5.23 4.74 -8.08
C VAL A 74 6.28 3.74 -7.57
N LYS A 75 7.43 4.26 -7.13
CA LYS A 75 8.49 3.41 -6.58
C LYS A 75 8.14 3.06 -5.12
N PRO A 76 7.97 1.78 -4.76
CA PRO A 76 7.67 1.41 -3.37
C PRO A 76 8.84 1.77 -2.44
N SER A 77 8.53 2.19 -1.20
CA SER A 77 9.55 2.33 -0.15
C SER A 77 10.03 0.97 0.39
N SER A 78 9.17 -0.04 0.40
CA SER A 78 9.52 -1.41 0.83
C SER A 78 10.32 -2.15 -0.23
N SER A 79 11.40 -2.79 0.19
CA SER A 79 12.20 -3.67 -0.67
C SER A 79 11.54 -5.03 -0.93
N ASN A 80 10.47 -5.39 -0.23
CA ASN A 80 9.70 -6.62 -0.46
C ASN A 80 8.58 -6.44 -1.50
N ALA A 81 8.28 -5.20 -1.90
CA ALA A 81 7.37 -4.90 -2.99
C ALA A 81 8.11 -4.87 -4.34
N ALA A 82 7.54 -5.51 -5.36
CA ALA A 82 8.01 -5.43 -6.75
C ALA A 82 7.51 -4.16 -7.45
N ALA A 83 6.33 -3.67 -7.08
CA ALA A 83 5.73 -2.46 -7.62
C ALA A 83 4.80 -1.83 -6.58
N ALA A 84 4.49 -0.55 -6.78
CA ALA A 84 3.44 0.15 -6.05
C ALA A 84 2.57 0.94 -7.02
N TYR A 85 1.27 0.96 -6.76
CA TYR A 85 0.31 1.73 -7.53
C TYR A 85 -0.50 2.62 -6.61
N GLN A 86 -0.47 3.92 -6.87
CA GLN A 86 -1.41 4.85 -6.24
C GLN A 86 -2.68 4.92 -7.08
N ILE A 87 -3.81 4.86 -6.41
CA ILE A 87 -5.15 4.92 -7.00
C ILE A 87 -5.88 6.07 -6.33
N LEU A 88 -6.18 7.11 -7.10
CA LEU A 88 -7.11 8.15 -6.69
C LEU A 88 -8.53 7.63 -6.87
N PHE A 89 -9.34 7.63 -5.83
CA PHE A 89 -10.69 7.08 -5.87
C PHE A 89 -11.71 8.01 -5.20
N LYS A 90 -12.97 7.86 -5.61
CA LYS A 90 -14.10 8.57 -5.01
C LYS A 90 -14.56 7.88 -3.72
N THR A 91 -14.77 8.65 -2.66
CA THR A 91 -15.32 8.22 -1.36
C THR A 91 -16.41 9.21 -0.90
N THR A 92 -16.81 9.16 0.37
CA THR A 92 -17.83 10.02 0.97
C THR A 92 -17.36 10.52 2.33
N ASP A 93 -17.55 11.81 2.62
CA ASP A 93 -17.18 12.39 3.92
C ASP A 93 -18.18 12.01 5.03
N ALA A 94 -17.91 12.49 6.25
CA ALA A 94 -18.76 12.20 7.42
C ALA A 94 -20.15 12.84 7.37
N LEU A 95 -20.37 13.81 6.48
CA LEU A 95 -21.66 14.47 6.27
C LEU A 95 -22.42 13.90 5.07
N GLY A 96 -21.92 12.83 4.45
CA GLY A 96 -22.55 12.21 3.27
C GLY A 96 -22.26 12.95 1.96
N LYS A 97 -21.31 13.90 1.94
CA LYS A 97 -20.94 14.64 0.74
C LYS A 97 -19.84 13.90 -0.03
N PRO A 98 -19.75 14.08 -1.37
CA PRO A 98 -18.67 13.49 -2.14
C PRO A 98 -17.30 13.94 -1.63
N ASP A 99 -16.41 12.98 -1.44
CA ASP A 99 -14.99 13.20 -1.14
C ASP A 99 -14.12 12.29 -2.04
N HIS A 100 -12.83 12.51 -2.06
CA HIS A 100 -11.86 11.71 -2.81
C HIS A 100 -10.64 11.50 -1.94
N THR A 101 -9.93 10.39 -2.17
CA THR A 101 -8.66 10.16 -1.49
C THR A 101 -7.84 9.14 -2.29
N VAL A 102 -6.63 8.83 -1.82
CA VAL A 102 -5.71 7.91 -2.47
C VAL A 102 -5.56 6.63 -1.65
N THR A 103 -5.39 5.52 -2.33
CA THR A 103 -4.85 4.30 -1.72
C THR A 103 -3.62 3.86 -2.49
N THR A 104 -2.66 3.28 -1.79
CA THR A 104 -1.50 2.66 -2.42
C THR A 104 -1.59 1.14 -2.31
N VAL A 105 -1.55 0.46 -3.45
CA VAL A 105 -1.47 -0.99 -3.55
C VAL A 105 -0.03 -1.39 -3.79
N LEU A 106 0.55 -2.13 -2.84
CA LEU A 106 1.88 -2.73 -2.96
C LEU A 106 1.76 -4.16 -3.50
N VAL A 107 2.52 -4.43 -4.55
CA VAL A 107 2.58 -5.73 -5.23
C VAL A 107 3.74 -6.52 -4.65
N PRO A 108 3.52 -7.72 -4.07
CA PRO A 108 4.59 -8.54 -3.52
C PRO A 108 5.50 -9.08 -4.63
N LYS A 109 6.78 -9.32 -4.31
CA LYS A 109 7.73 -9.94 -5.25
C LYS A 109 7.36 -11.36 -5.69
N LYS A 110 6.67 -12.10 -4.84
CA LYS A 110 6.22 -13.48 -5.08
C LYS A 110 4.72 -13.57 -4.76
N PRO A 111 3.83 -13.09 -5.64
CA PRO A 111 2.40 -13.04 -5.36
C PRO A 111 1.80 -14.45 -5.19
N GLN A 112 0.92 -14.62 -4.20
CA GLN A 112 0.12 -15.83 -4.08
C GLN A 112 -0.98 -15.88 -5.14
N SER A 113 -1.32 -17.09 -5.57
CA SER A 113 -2.49 -17.39 -6.40
C SER A 113 -3.36 -18.45 -5.70
N PRO A 114 -4.67 -18.20 -5.49
CA PRO A 114 -5.38 -16.97 -5.81
C PRO A 114 -4.91 -15.77 -4.96
N ALA A 115 -5.09 -14.56 -5.48
CA ALA A 115 -4.70 -13.32 -4.80
C ALA A 115 -5.37 -13.20 -3.42
N LYS A 116 -4.66 -12.59 -2.47
CA LYS A 116 -5.15 -12.23 -1.13
C LYS A 116 -4.71 -10.81 -0.81
N ILE A 117 -5.57 -10.05 -0.14
CA ILE A 117 -5.33 -8.64 0.18
C ILE A 117 -5.25 -8.47 1.69
N VAL A 118 -4.22 -7.77 2.16
CA VAL A 118 -4.11 -7.22 3.51
C VAL A 118 -4.30 -5.71 3.42
N SER A 119 -5.34 -5.17 4.04
CA SER A 119 -5.56 -3.73 4.15
C SER A 119 -4.93 -3.25 5.46
N LEU A 120 -3.97 -2.33 5.39
CA LEU A 120 -3.31 -1.78 6.57
C LEU A 120 -3.63 -0.29 6.70
N GLN A 121 -4.25 0.08 7.80
CA GLN A 121 -4.54 1.46 8.18
C GLN A 121 -3.40 1.96 9.05
N LEU A 122 -2.46 2.72 8.47
CA LEU A 122 -1.33 3.29 9.22
C LEU A 122 -1.82 4.39 10.18
N PRO A 123 -1.18 4.64 11.34
CA PRO A 123 -1.59 5.72 12.23
C PRO A 123 -1.01 7.04 11.72
N GLU A 124 -1.72 7.69 10.79
CA GLU A 124 -1.31 8.98 10.20
C GLU A 124 -1.25 10.08 11.27
N ASP A 125 -2.26 10.13 12.14
CA ASP A 125 -2.31 10.92 13.38
C ASP A 125 -1.92 12.40 13.15
N SER A 126 -2.29 12.97 11.99
CA SER A 126 -1.82 14.30 11.57
C SER A 126 -2.83 15.04 10.71
N ALA A 127 -3.15 16.29 11.09
CA ALA A 127 -4.07 17.15 10.33
C ALA A 127 -3.41 17.84 9.12
N SER A 128 -2.40 17.21 8.51
CA SER A 128 -1.69 17.71 7.34
C SER A 128 -1.80 16.71 6.21
N VAL A 129 -2.33 17.15 5.07
CA VAL A 129 -2.46 16.30 3.88
C VAL A 129 -1.11 15.71 3.44
N ASP A 130 0.02 16.34 3.75
CA ASP A 130 1.35 15.84 3.38
C ASP A 130 1.86 14.68 4.24
N CYS A 131 1.12 14.34 5.30
CA CYS A 131 1.32 13.15 6.12
C CYS A 131 0.59 11.91 5.58
N ALA A 132 -0.20 12.05 4.51
CA ALA A 132 -0.97 10.96 3.95
C ALA A 132 -0.11 9.68 3.72
N PRO A 133 -0.58 8.49 4.15
CA PRO A 133 0.11 7.22 3.97
C PRO A 133 0.64 6.99 2.56
N SER A 134 -0.13 7.35 1.53
CA SER A 134 0.24 7.21 0.13
C SER A 134 1.49 7.98 -0.24
N ALA A 135 1.73 9.13 0.38
CA ALA A 135 2.97 9.89 0.24
C ALA A 135 4.11 9.23 1.03
N ALA A 136 3.83 8.69 2.22
CA ALA A 136 4.85 8.13 3.12
C ALA A 136 5.43 6.79 2.65
N ILE A 137 4.69 5.97 1.89
CA ILE A 137 5.15 4.65 1.44
C ILE A 137 5.76 4.61 0.03
N VAL A 138 6.24 5.77 -0.44
CA VAL A 138 6.98 5.91 -1.70
C VAL A 138 8.47 6.11 -1.42
N ALA A 139 9.33 5.47 -2.22
CA ALA A 139 10.77 5.65 -2.10
C ALA A 139 11.19 7.10 -2.33
N ASN A 140 12.12 7.58 -1.51
CA ASN A 140 12.64 8.96 -1.55
C ASN A 140 11.54 10.04 -1.38
N SER A 141 10.44 9.69 -0.71
CA SER A 141 9.39 10.65 -0.38
C SER A 141 9.89 11.75 0.55
N LYS A 142 9.33 12.95 0.39
CA LYS A 142 9.54 14.09 1.30
C LYS A 142 8.54 14.14 2.46
N SER A 143 7.61 13.18 2.52
CA SER A 143 6.62 13.11 3.60
C SER A 143 7.33 12.91 4.93
N GLN A 144 7.01 13.74 5.93
CA GLN A 144 7.56 13.58 7.28
C GLN A 144 7.10 12.27 7.92
N PHE A 145 5.91 11.77 7.55
CA PHE A 145 5.39 10.50 8.04
C PHE A 145 6.22 9.29 7.58
N ALA A 146 6.99 9.42 6.49
CA ALA A 146 7.90 8.36 6.03
C ALA A 146 8.91 7.92 7.10
N PHE A 147 9.32 8.83 7.99
CA PHE A 147 10.20 8.52 9.12
C PHE A 147 9.57 7.52 10.11
N ALA A 148 8.26 7.60 10.32
CA ALA A 148 7.55 6.73 11.26
C ALA A 148 7.28 5.33 10.70
N ILE A 149 7.24 5.17 9.37
CA ILE A 149 6.82 3.92 8.70
C ILE A 149 7.54 2.67 9.23
N PRO A 150 8.88 2.64 9.43
CA PRO A 150 9.55 1.45 9.98
C PRO A 150 9.04 1.01 11.35
N PHE A 151 8.48 1.92 12.15
CA PHE A 151 7.95 1.66 13.50
C PHE A 151 6.46 1.32 13.52
N VAL A 152 5.71 1.77 12.52
CA VAL A 152 4.23 1.68 12.50
C VAL A 152 3.68 0.91 11.29
N ASN A 153 4.52 0.12 10.59
CA ASN A 153 4.12 -0.57 9.35
C ASN A 153 3.09 -1.71 9.54
N GLN A 154 2.76 -2.10 10.77
CA GLN A 154 1.67 -3.04 11.09
C GLN A 154 1.70 -4.37 10.30
N GLY A 155 2.88 -4.95 10.10
CA GLY A 155 3.00 -6.25 9.42
C GLY A 155 3.03 -6.15 7.88
N LEU A 156 3.28 -4.95 7.35
CA LEU A 156 3.51 -4.71 5.91
C LEU A 156 4.57 -5.63 5.31
N GLU A 157 5.76 -5.68 5.93
CA GLU A 157 6.87 -6.48 5.41
C GLU A 157 6.57 -7.99 5.43
N PRO A 158 6.10 -8.60 6.54
CA PRO A 158 5.63 -9.98 6.55
C PRO A 158 4.53 -10.26 5.53
N SER A 159 3.60 -9.33 5.31
CA SER A 159 2.50 -9.52 4.35
C SER A 159 3.03 -9.64 2.91
N LEU A 160 3.94 -8.74 2.52
CA LEU A 160 4.57 -8.78 1.20
C LEU A 160 5.44 -10.03 1.02
N GLN A 161 6.18 -10.43 2.05
CA GLN A 161 7.01 -11.64 2.03
C GLN A 161 6.18 -12.93 1.88
N ASN A 162 4.97 -12.96 2.46
CA ASN A 162 4.03 -14.06 2.30
C ASN A 162 3.29 -14.06 0.95
N GLY A 163 3.54 -13.05 0.10
CA GLY A 163 2.92 -12.96 -1.21
C GLY A 163 1.52 -12.36 -1.21
N TYR A 164 1.15 -11.65 -0.14
CA TYR A 164 -0.12 -10.91 -0.08
C TYR A 164 0.04 -9.53 -0.71
N TYR A 165 -1.00 -9.07 -1.40
CA TYR A 165 -1.11 -7.70 -1.85
C TYR A 165 -1.46 -6.82 -0.66
N VAL A 166 -0.79 -5.67 -0.52
CA VAL A 166 -1.05 -4.77 0.60
C VAL A 166 -1.74 -3.51 0.10
N ASN A 167 -2.91 -3.18 0.66
CA ASN A 167 -3.65 -1.95 0.39
C ASN A 167 -3.50 -0.98 1.56
N ILE A 168 -3.01 0.23 1.32
CA ILE A 168 -2.84 1.26 2.35
C ILE A 168 -3.61 2.51 1.93
N PRO A 169 -4.78 2.78 2.55
CA PRO A 169 -5.58 3.95 2.23
C PRO A 169 -5.18 5.17 3.07
N ASP A 170 -5.28 6.34 2.44
CA ASP A 170 -5.31 7.65 3.08
C ASP A 170 -6.71 7.85 3.69
N HIS A 171 -6.90 7.23 4.85
CA HIS A 171 -8.21 7.11 5.50
C HIS A 171 -8.66 8.43 6.12
N GLU A 172 -7.79 9.42 6.32
CA GLU A 172 -8.18 10.75 6.78
C GLU A 172 -8.72 11.66 5.66
N GLY A 173 -8.86 11.13 4.44
CA GLY A 173 -9.53 11.78 3.31
C GLY A 173 -8.73 12.94 2.69
N SER A 174 -9.36 13.68 1.78
CA SER A 174 -8.68 14.78 1.03
C SER A 174 -8.24 15.96 1.90
N ARG A 175 -8.70 16.01 3.16
CA ARG A 175 -8.51 17.13 4.09
C ARG A 175 -7.72 16.77 5.34
N ALA A 176 -7.20 15.55 5.45
CA ALA A 176 -6.51 15.05 6.65
C ALA A 176 -7.31 15.29 7.94
N LEU A 177 -8.56 14.81 7.97
CA LEU A 177 -9.42 14.95 9.15
C LEU A 177 -9.22 13.76 10.10
N VAL A 178 -8.18 13.87 10.94
CA VAL A 178 -7.84 12.91 11.99
C VAL A 178 -9.04 12.60 12.90
N PHE A 179 -9.27 11.31 13.18
CA PHE A 179 -10.31 10.81 14.08
C PHE A 179 -11.75 11.13 13.65
N VAL A 180 -12.00 11.41 12.37
CA VAL A 180 -13.36 11.54 11.81
C VAL A 180 -13.84 10.18 11.30
N GLY A 181 -14.30 9.38 12.25
CA GLY A 181 -14.58 7.95 12.07
C GLY A 181 -15.44 7.53 10.88
N PRO A 182 -16.64 8.10 10.67
CA PRO A 182 -17.48 7.72 9.53
C PRO A 182 -16.76 7.89 8.18
N MET A 183 -15.98 8.97 8.03
CA MET A 183 -15.22 9.25 6.82
C MET A 183 -14.06 8.26 6.65
N GLU A 184 -13.32 7.97 7.73
CA GLU A 184 -12.26 6.96 7.70
C GLU A 184 -12.78 5.59 7.29
N GLY A 185 -13.91 5.16 7.86
CA GLY A 185 -14.56 3.90 7.50
C GLY A 185 -14.99 3.86 6.03
N HIS A 186 -15.56 4.95 5.50
CA HIS A 186 -15.88 5.06 4.07
C HIS A 186 -14.61 4.96 3.20
N ALA A 187 -13.58 5.72 3.52
CA ALA A 187 -12.31 5.74 2.79
C ALA A 187 -11.65 4.36 2.75
N VAL A 188 -11.59 3.65 3.88
CA VAL A 188 -11.06 2.27 3.94
C VAL A 188 -11.88 1.34 3.05
N LEU A 189 -13.21 1.31 3.17
CA LEU A 189 -14.05 0.39 2.40
C LEU A 189 -14.05 0.71 0.90
N ASP A 190 -14.06 1.99 0.53
CA ASP A 190 -14.03 2.41 -0.87
C ASP A 190 -12.64 2.22 -1.49
N SER A 191 -11.56 2.29 -0.71
CA SER A 191 -10.22 1.88 -1.17
C SER A 191 -10.20 0.40 -1.58
N LEU A 192 -10.88 -0.47 -0.83
CA LEU A 192 -10.98 -1.89 -1.12
C LEU A 192 -11.87 -2.15 -2.34
N LYS A 193 -12.94 -1.38 -2.53
CA LYS A 193 -13.73 -1.41 -3.77
C LYS A 193 -12.88 -1.00 -4.98
N ALA A 194 -12.02 0.00 -4.83
CA ALA A 194 -11.11 0.43 -5.89
C ALA A 194 -10.04 -0.64 -6.18
N ALA A 195 -9.36 -1.16 -5.15
CA ALA A 195 -8.34 -2.19 -5.28
C ALA A 195 -8.87 -3.49 -5.90
N THR A 196 -10.09 -3.91 -5.52
CA THR A 196 -10.74 -5.11 -6.09
C THR A 196 -11.25 -4.94 -7.53
N LYS A 197 -11.11 -3.74 -8.09
CA LYS A 197 -11.39 -3.41 -9.50
C LYS A 197 -10.12 -3.01 -10.26
N PHE A 198 -8.94 -3.27 -9.70
CA PHE A 198 -7.67 -2.83 -10.27
C PHE A 198 -6.74 -4.01 -10.66
N PRO A 199 -7.06 -4.72 -11.76
CA PRO A 199 -6.28 -5.88 -12.20
C PRO A 199 -4.85 -5.54 -12.62
N THR A 200 -4.57 -4.27 -12.92
CA THR A 200 -3.22 -3.78 -13.24
C THR A 200 -2.23 -4.00 -12.09
N ALA A 201 -2.66 -3.80 -10.84
CA ALA A 201 -1.82 -4.12 -9.68
C ALA A 201 -2.03 -5.57 -9.20
N ILE A 202 -3.26 -6.07 -9.25
CA ILE A 202 -3.65 -7.36 -8.66
C ILE A 202 -4.28 -8.26 -9.74
N PRO A 203 -3.48 -9.04 -10.50
CA PRO A 203 -4.01 -9.95 -11.51
C PRO A 203 -5.06 -10.92 -10.95
N GLY A 204 -6.18 -11.06 -11.66
CA GLY A 204 -7.29 -11.95 -11.25
C GLY A 204 -8.11 -11.45 -10.06
N VAL A 205 -7.93 -10.20 -9.62
CA VAL A 205 -8.69 -9.63 -8.51
C VAL A 205 -10.17 -9.49 -8.84
N THR A 206 -11.02 -9.78 -7.86
CA THR A 206 -12.47 -9.58 -7.94
C THR A 206 -12.99 -9.09 -6.59
N ALA A 207 -14.27 -8.73 -6.52
CA ALA A 207 -14.93 -8.43 -5.24
C ALA A 207 -14.92 -9.63 -4.25
N LYS A 208 -14.68 -10.86 -4.74
CA LYS A 208 -14.57 -12.08 -3.92
C LYS A 208 -13.16 -12.40 -3.46
N THR A 209 -12.15 -11.62 -3.87
CA THR A 209 -10.77 -11.76 -3.39
C THR A 209 -10.75 -11.63 -1.85
N PRO A 210 -10.19 -12.61 -1.11
CA PRO A 210 -10.10 -12.55 0.34
C PRO A 210 -9.37 -11.30 0.85
N ILE A 211 -9.97 -10.61 1.80
CA ILE A 211 -9.43 -9.41 2.44
C ILE A 211 -9.37 -9.61 3.95
N VAL A 212 -8.25 -9.22 4.57
CA VAL A 212 -8.14 -8.96 6.01
C VAL A 212 -7.78 -7.50 6.21
N MET A 213 -8.35 -6.84 7.22
CA MET A 213 -8.03 -5.46 7.58
C MET A 213 -7.25 -5.39 8.89
N GLY A 214 -6.37 -4.39 9.04
CA GLY A 214 -5.47 -4.29 10.17
C GLY A 214 -5.16 -2.84 10.56
N GLY A 215 -5.19 -2.56 11.87
CA GLY A 215 -4.98 -1.23 12.42
C GLY A 215 -4.38 -1.25 13.83
N TYR A 216 -3.45 -0.35 14.15
CA TYR A 216 -3.04 -0.04 15.53
C TYR A 216 -3.13 1.46 15.80
N SER A 217 -3.46 1.87 17.04
CA SER A 217 -3.61 3.30 17.43
C SER A 217 -4.66 4.02 16.55
N GLY A 218 -4.35 5.17 15.93
CA GLY A 218 -5.26 5.82 14.98
C GLY A 218 -5.69 4.92 13.81
N GLY A 219 -4.78 4.06 13.34
CA GLY A 219 -5.11 3.03 12.36
C GLY A 219 -6.17 2.04 12.84
N ALA A 220 -6.20 1.72 14.14
CA ALA A 220 -7.23 0.88 14.74
C ALA A 220 -8.59 1.60 14.83
N HIS A 221 -8.60 2.92 15.06
CA HIS A 221 -9.82 3.72 14.97
C HIS A 221 -10.42 3.61 13.56
N ALA A 222 -9.63 3.87 12.51
CA ALA A 222 -10.06 3.75 11.12
C ALA A 222 -10.56 2.33 10.77
N THR A 223 -9.81 1.30 11.18
CA THR A 223 -10.19 -0.10 10.96
C THR A 223 -11.49 -0.46 11.68
N SER A 224 -11.69 0.04 12.90
CA SER A 224 -12.91 -0.20 13.69
C SER A 224 -14.14 0.48 13.08
N TRP A 225 -13.99 1.65 12.47
CA TRP A 225 -15.07 2.31 11.73
C TRP A 225 -15.42 1.58 10.44
N ALA A 226 -14.41 1.17 9.67
CA ALA A 226 -14.62 0.35 8.47
C ALA A 226 -15.38 -0.94 8.80
N ALA A 227 -15.01 -1.61 9.89
CA ALA A 227 -15.68 -2.80 10.39
C ALA A 227 -17.17 -2.60 10.70
N GLN A 228 -17.48 -1.51 11.41
CA GLN A 228 -18.87 -1.18 11.79
C GLN A 228 -19.74 -0.87 10.56
N LEU A 229 -19.17 -0.20 9.56
CA LEU A 229 -19.90 0.21 8.35
C LEU A 229 -20.01 -0.91 7.32
N TYR A 230 -19.07 -1.86 7.29
CA TYR A 230 -18.95 -2.89 6.26
C TYR A 230 -20.26 -3.61 5.89
N PRO A 231 -21.07 -4.15 6.84
CA PRO A 231 -22.25 -4.94 6.50
C PRO A 231 -23.30 -4.18 5.69
N LYS A 232 -23.36 -2.85 5.83
CA LYS A 232 -24.33 -2.00 5.12
C LYS A 232 -23.69 -1.26 3.93
N TYR A 233 -22.46 -0.80 4.08
CA TYR A 233 -21.83 0.12 3.14
C TYR A 233 -21.06 -0.59 2.01
N ALA A 234 -20.52 -1.77 2.26
CA ALA A 234 -19.72 -2.52 1.28
C ALA A 234 -19.89 -4.06 1.37
N PRO A 235 -21.13 -4.59 1.47
CA PRO A 235 -21.37 -6.02 1.68
C PRO A 235 -20.91 -6.93 0.53
N SER A 236 -20.56 -6.35 -0.62
CA SER A 236 -20.06 -7.10 -1.77
C SER A 236 -18.60 -7.54 -1.63
N LEU A 237 -17.81 -6.90 -0.76
CA LEU A 237 -16.40 -7.25 -0.50
C LEU A 237 -16.30 -8.55 0.30
N ASN A 238 -15.26 -9.35 0.07
CA ASN A 238 -15.00 -10.56 0.85
C ASN A 238 -14.02 -10.29 2.01
N ILE A 239 -14.47 -9.55 3.03
CA ILE A 239 -13.69 -9.29 4.24
C ILE A 239 -13.86 -10.46 5.21
N LEU A 240 -12.75 -11.18 5.46
CA LEU A 240 -12.72 -12.38 6.29
C LEU A 240 -12.51 -12.09 7.78
N GLY A 241 -11.93 -10.93 8.11
CA GLY A 241 -11.66 -10.56 9.48
C GLY A 241 -10.86 -9.28 9.60
N GLN A 242 -10.67 -8.85 10.85
CA GLN A 242 -9.92 -7.67 11.19
C GLN A 242 -9.02 -7.91 12.41
N VAL A 243 -7.90 -7.18 12.48
CA VAL A 243 -7.02 -7.15 13.64
C VAL A 243 -6.87 -5.70 14.07
N ILE A 244 -7.31 -5.37 15.29
CA ILE A 244 -7.24 -4.02 15.85
C ILE A 244 -6.56 -4.04 17.21
N GLY A 245 -5.76 -3.02 17.51
CA GLY A 245 -5.09 -2.88 18.82
C GLY A 245 -4.87 -1.43 19.22
N GLY A 246 -4.86 -1.15 20.52
CA GLY A 246 -4.68 0.20 21.05
C GLY A 246 -5.78 1.18 20.60
N THR A 247 -6.99 0.67 20.37
CA THR A 247 -8.06 1.37 19.64
C THR A 247 -8.63 2.57 20.40
N PRO A 248 -8.55 3.78 19.84
CA PRO A 248 -9.32 4.94 20.29
C PRO A 248 -10.81 4.69 20.02
N VAL A 249 -11.62 4.35 21.02
CA VAL A 249 -13.07 4.10 20.83
C VAL A 249 -13.95 5.28 21.24
N ASN A 250 -13.39 6.22 22.00
CA ASN A 250 -14.05 7.45 22.43
C ASN A 250 -13.04 8.60 22.33
N VAL A 251 -13.19 9.43 21.29
CA VAL A 251 -12.25 10.53 21.00
C VAL A 251 -12.24 11.59 22.10
N THR A 252 -13.39 11.87 22.75
CA THR A 252 -13.45 12.78 23.90
C THR A 252 -12.63 12.26 25.08
N HIS A 253 -12.77 10.97 25.40
CA HIS A 253 -11.99 10.36 26.47
C HIS A 253 -10.49 10.38 26.17
N VAL A 254 -10.10 10.04 24.94
CA VAL A 254 -8.70 10.08 24.48
C VAL A 254 -8.13 11.49 24.61
N LEU A 255 -8.87 12.52 24.18
CA LEU A 255 -8.46 13.92 24.33
C LEU A 255 -8.21 14.27 25.79
N THR A 256 -9.16 13.98 26.69
CA THR A 256 -9.02 14.29 28.12
C THR A 256 -7.89 13.50 28.80
N TYR A 257 -7.62 12.28 28.33
CA TYR A 257 -6.56 11.43 28.88
C TYR A 257 -5.16 11.91 28.46
N LEU A 258 -5.02 12.40 27.23
CA LEU A 258 -3.74 12.88 26.68
C LEU A 258 -3.42 14.33 27.09
N ASN A 259 -4.45 15.14 27.33
CA ASN A 259 -4.29 16.53 27.76
C ASN A 259 -3.88 16.58 29.24
N LYS A 260 -2.57 16.70 29.49
CA LYS A 260 -1.97 16.85 30.82
C LYS A 260 -1.84 18.30 31.23
#